data_AF-A0A942I134-F1
#
_entry.id   AF-A0A942I134-F1
#
_cell.length_a   1.000
_cell.length_b   1.000
_cell.length_c   1.000
_cell.angle_alpha   90.00
_cell.angle_beta   90.00
_cell.angle_gamma   90.00
#
_symmetry.space_group_name_H-M   'P 1'
#
loop_
_entity.id
_entity.type
_entity.pdbx_description
1 polymer ?
#
loop_
_entity_poly.entity_id
_entity_poly.type
_entity_poly.pdbx_seq_one_letter_code
_entity_poly.pdbx_strand_id
1 'polypeptide(L)'
;MKKALLGLLVVAGLCVVVFVLVNWYPYIFSKSVDGEVYGVERVEAPLAVVTTEGAKPANQVFSFAVAVKDAKTGEIFTASSEDRRWAVVQKGQCAEVKFLPYPPWSLSRSGAYFGARLIRLYDCPAKP
;
A
#
# COMPACT_ATOMS: atom_id res chain seq x y z
N MET A 1 -34.27 -9.54 -32.36
CA MET A 1 -34.02 -8.30 -31.59
C MET A 1 -33.82 -8.54 -30.09
N LYS A 2 -34.78 -9.13 -29.34
CA LYS A 2 -34.62 -9.36 -27.89
C LYS A 2 -33.36 -10.15 -27.48
N LYS A 3 -32.99 -11.20 -28.22
CA LYS A 3 -31.78 -12.00 -27.95
C LYS A 3 -30.46 -11.24 -28.18
N ALA A 4 -30.44 -10.32 -29.15
CA ALA A 4 -29.29 -9.45 -29.42
C ALA A 4 -29.15 -8.36 -28.35
N LEU A 5 -30.26 -7.78 -27.91
CA LEU A 5 -30.30 -6.83 -26.78
C LEU A 5 -29.83 -7.50 -25.47
N LEU A 6 -30.27 -8.74 -25.22
CA LEU A 6 -29.84 -9.51 -24.05
C LEU A 6 -28.34 -9.82 -24.10
N GLY A 7 -27.83 -10.22 -25.28
CA GLY A 7 -26.40 -10.45 -25.48
C GLY A 7 -25.55 -9.19 -25.24
N LEU A 8 -26.01 -8.03 -25.73
CA LEU A 8 -25.31 -6.76 -25.54
C LEU A 8 -25.33 -6.31 -24.07
N LEU A 9 -26.42 -6.53 -23.34
CA LEU A 9 -26.50 -6.27 -21.90
C LEU A 9 -25.56 -7.18 -21.09
N VAL A 10 -25.42 -8.46 -21.46
CA VAL A 10 -24.48 -9.39 -20.81
C VAL A 10 -23.03 -8.95 -21.04
N VAL A 11 -22.68 -8.57 -22.26
CA VAL A 11 -21.33 -8.07 -22.58
C VAL A 11 -21.05 -6.75 -21.85
N ALA A 12 -22.00 -5.81 -21.85
CA ALA A 12 -21.87 -4.56 -21.10
C ALA A 12 -21.69 -4.82 -19.58
N GLY A 13 -22.46 -5.76 -19.01
CA GLY A 13 -22.30 -6.17 -17.62
C GLY A 13 -20.91 -6.73 -17.32
N LEU A 14 -20.39 -7.61 -18.18
CA LEU A 14 -19.03 -8.14 -18.07
C LEU A 14 -17.96 -7.04 -18.13
N CYS A 15 -18.11 -6.07 -19.05
CA CYS A 15 -17.20 -4.94 -19.13
C CYS A 15 -17.17 -4.11 -17.85
N VAL A 16 -18.33 -3.88 -17.22
CA VAL A 16 -18.41 -3.17 -15.93
C VAL A 16 -17.70 -3.96 -14.83
N VAL A 17 -17.91 -5.28 -14.75
CA VAL A 17 -17.24 -6.13 -13.75
C VAL A 17 -15.73 -6.10 -13.91
N VAL A 18 -15.23 -6.24 -15.15
CA VAL A 18 -13.79 -6.14 -15.43
C VAL A 18 -13.25 -4.76 -15.07
N PHE A 19 -13.98 -3.69 -15.41
CA PHE A 19 -13.58 -2.34 -15.07
C PHE A 19 -13.46 -2.11 -13.56
N VAL A 20 -14.40 -2.65 -12.76
CA VAL A 20 -14.36 -2.56 -11.30
C VAL A 20 -13.16 -3.34 -10.75
N LEU A 21 -12.94 -4.57 -11.22
CA LEU A 21 -11.80 -5.38 -10.80
C LEU A 21 -10.46 -4.71 -11.11
N VAL A 22 -10.34 -4.08 -12.28
CA VAL A 22 -9.11 -3.39 -12.68
C VAL A 22 -8.85 -2.17 -11.79
N ASN A 23 -9.86 -1.34 -11.55
CA ASN A 23 -9.68 -0.12 -10.75
C ASN A 23 -9.48 -0.39 -9.25
N TRP A 24 -10.14 -1.41 -8.70
CA TRP A 24 -10.13 -1.71 -7.27
C TRP A 24 -9.22 -2.87 -6.89
N TYR A 25 -8.39 -3.35 -7.82
CA TYR A 25 -7.47 -4.47 -7.59
C TYR A 25 -6.63 -4.34 -6.31
N PRO A 26 -5.97 -3.19 -6.03
CA PRO A 26 -5.15 -3.06 -4.83
C PRO A 26 -5.90 -3.24 -3.51
N TYR A 27 -7.17 -2.85 -3.49
CA TYR A 27 -8.00 -2.92 -2.29
C TYR A 27 -8.58 -4.31 -2.08
N ILE A 28 -8.91 -5.01 -3.16
CA ILE A 28 -9.46 -6.36 -3.14
C ILE A 28 -8.37 -7.39 -2.81
N PHE A 29 -7.21 -7.27 -3.46
CA PHE A 29 -6.09 -8.22 -3.34
C PHE A 29 -5.00 -7.77 -2.37
N SER A 30 -5.31 -6.81 -1.51
CA SER A 30 -4.43 -6.37 -0.43
C SER A 30 -4.00 -7.53 0.47
N LYS A 31 -2.73 -7.55 0.88
CA LYS A 31 -2.17 -8.53 1.81
C LYS A 31 -2.05 -7.93 3.20
N SER A 32 -2.67 -8.56 4.20
CA SER A 32 -2.45 -8.20 5.61
C SER A 32 -1.25 -8.97 6.14
N VAL A 33 -0.33 -8.24 6.77
CA VAL A 33 0.90 -8.77 7.38
C VAL A 33 0.91 -8.34 8.84
N ASP A 34 1.21 -9.28 9.72
CA ASP A 34 1.32 -9.09 11.16
C ASP A 34 2.75 -9.45 11.57
N GLY A 35 3.48 -8.49 12.14
CA GLY A 35 4.81 -8.79 12.64
C GLY A 35 5.65 -7.58 13.01
N GLU A 36 6.95 -7.83 13.17
CA GLU A 36 7.90 -6.87 13.72
C GLU A 36 8.27 -5.82 12.67
N VAL A 37 8.17 -4.55 13.05
CA VAL A 37 8.61 -3.43 12.22
C VAL A 37 10.14 -3.44 12.18
N TYR A 38 10.67 -3.82 11.02
CA TYR A 38 12.10 -3.94 10.79
C TYR A 38 12.77 -2.59 10.55
N GLY A 39 12.03 -1.65 9.95
CA GLY A 39 12.49 -0.28 9.72
C GLY A 39 11.39 0.61 9.18
N VAL A 40 11.45 1.88 9.57
CA VAL A 40 10.63 2.96 9.01
C VAL A 40 11.57 4.12 8.74
N GLU A 41 11.69 4.49 7.47
CA GLU A 41 12.53 5.61 7.04
C GLU A 41 11.66 6.66 6.37
N ARG A 42 11.95 7.93 6.63
CA ARG A 42 11.28 9.01 5.94
C ARG A 42 11.95 9.22 4.58
N VAL A 43 11.15 9.21 3.52
CA VAL A 43 11.63 9.49 2.17
C VAL A 43 11.62 11.01 1.99
N GLU A 44 12.74 11.65 2.28
CA GLU A 44 12.91 13.07 2.02
C GLU A 44 13.34 13.24 0.56
N ALA A 45 12.44 13.78 -0.28
CA ALA A 45 12.84 14.24 -1.60
C ALA A 45 13.82 15.41 -1.43
N PRO A 46 14.93 15.47 -2.18
CA PRO A 46 15.84 16.61 -2.14
C PRO A 46 15.09 17.86 -2.66
N LEU A 47 14.51 18.61 -1.73
CA LEU A 47 13.97 19.92 -2.03
C LEU A 47 15.15 20.86 -2.17
N ALA A 48 15.48 21.25 -3.39
CA ALA A 48 16.29 22.44 -3.60
C ALA A 48 15.57 23.59 -2.88
N VAL A 49 16.15 24.06 -1.78
CA VAL A 49 15.62 25.18 -1.00
C VAL A 49 15.80 26.44 -1.83
N VAL A 50 14.90 26.68 -2.79
CA VAL A 50 14.67 28.02 -3.33
C VAL A 50 13.74 28.68 -2.34
N THR A 51 14.30 29.62 -1.56
CA THR A 51 13.58 30.47 -0.64
C THR A 51 12.63 31.37 -1.42
N THR A 52 11.45 30.86 -1.72
CA THR A 52 10.24 31.67 -1.97
C THR A 52 9.24 31.25 -0.93
N GLU A 53 8.94 32.17 0.00
CA GLU A 53 7.90 32.01 1.01
C GLU A 53 6.60 31.56 0.35
N GLY A 54 6.17 30.32 0.62
CA GLY A 54 4.86 29.83 0.21
C GLY A 54 4.90 28.48 -0.51
N ALA A 55 4.23 27.50 0.10
CA ALA A 55 3.87 26.20 -0.46
C ALA A 55 4.99 25.14 -0.58
N LYS A 56 5.35 24.54 0.56
CA LYS A 56 5.68 23.10 0.55
C LYS A 56 4.43 22.35 0.06
N PRO A 57 4.49 21.46 -0.95
CA PRO A 57 3.38 20.57 -1.22
C PRO A 57 3.19 19.67 0.01
N ALA A 58 2.11 19.90 0.76
CA ALA A 58 1.85 19.27 2.06
C ALA A 58 1.84 17.73 2.04
N ASN A 59 1.77 17.12 0.85
CA ASN A 59 1.76 15.68 0.66
C ASN A 59 3.15 15.02 0.81
N GLN A 60 4.23 15.64 0.33
CA GLN A 60 5.57 15.02 0.33
C GLN A 60 6.23 14.97 1.71
N VAL A 61 5.62 15.61 2.71
CA VAL A 61 6.13 15.68 4.09
C VAL A 61 5.91 14.34 4.83
N PHE A 62 5.06 13.46 4.31
CA PHE A 62 4.60 12.24 5.00
C PHE A 62 4.83 10.95 4.20
N SER A 63 5.84 10.93 3.32
CA SER A 63 6.24 9.72 2.60
C SER A 63 7.25 8.92 3.45
N PHE A 64 6.92 7.67 3.74
CA PHE A 64 7.72 6.73 4.52
C PHE A 64 8.01 5.48 3.70
N ALA A 65 9.23 4.97 3.77
CA ALA A 65 9.59 3.62 3.36
C ALA A 65 9.48 2.72 4.59
N VAL A 66 8.66 1.67 4.49
CA VAL A 66 8.38 0.79 5.63
C VAL A 66 8.79 -0.64 5.30
N ALA A 67 9.38 -1.30 6.28
CA ALA A 67 9.79 -2.70 6.22
C ALA A 67 9.21 -3.44 7.43
N VAL A 68 8.39 -4.47 7.18
CA VAL A 68 7.74 -5.28 8.23
C VAL A 68 8.04 -6.74 7.99
N LYS A 69 8.58 -7.40 9.01
CA LYS A 69 8.88 -8.82 8.98
C LYS A 69 7.68 -9.60 9.49
N ASP A 70 7.08 -10.41 8.63
CA ASP A 70 5.96 -11.27 8.99
C ASP A 70 6.39 -12.29 10.05
N ALA A 71 5.63 -12.37 11.15
CA ALA A 71 5.91 -13.29 12.24
C ALA A 71 5.74 -14.77 11.82
N LYS A 72 4.91 -15.05 10.80
CA LYS A 72 4.59 -16.43 10.39
C LYS A 72 5.58 -16.99 9.38
N THR A 73 5.92 -16.19 8.37
CA THR A 73 6.77 -16.62 7.25
C THR A 73 8.23 -16.19 7.41
N GLY A 74 8.49 -15.17 8.25
CA GLY A 74 9.81 -14.55 8.37
C GLY A 74 10.19 -13.66 7.18
N GLU A 75 9.31 -13.52 6.18
CA GLU A 75 9.52 -12.66 5.01
C GLU A 75 9.43 -11.18 5.40
N ILE A 76 10.27 -10.35 4.79
CA ILE A 76 10.26 -8.90 5.00
C ILE A 76 9.50 -8.25 3.85
N PHE A 77 8.33 -7.69 4.17
CA PHE A 77 7.52 -6.93 3.24
C PHE A 77 7.95 -5.47 3.26
N THR A 78 8.16 -4.91 2.08
CA THR A 78 8.56 -3.51 1.91
C THR A 78 7.58 -2.78 0.99
N ALA A 79 7.26 -1.53 1.35
CA ALA A 79 6.48 -0.63 0.50
C ALA A 79 6.69 0.82 0.93
N SER A 80 6.29 1.74 0.07
CA SER A 80 6.13 3.14 0.45
C SER A 80 4.77 3.35 1.13
N SER A 81 4.66 4.37 1.98
CA SER A 81 3.42 4.78 2.62
C SER A 81 3.36 6.29 2.72
N GLU A 82 2.19 6.86 2.42
CA GLU A 82 1.90 8.28 2.60
C GLU A 82 0.95 8.47 3.79
N ASP A 83 1.35 7.99 4.97
CA ASP A 83 0.53 8.06 6.19
C ASP A 83 1.33 8.57 7.39
N ARG A 84 0.80 9.62 8.03
CA ARG A 84 1.38 10.26 9.23
C ARG A 84 1.50 9.30 10.41
N ARG A 85 0.69 8.24 10.44
CA ARG A 85 0.72 7.24 11.51
C ARG A 85 2.08 6.54 11.59
N TRP A 86 2.82 6.44 10.49
CA TRP A 86 4.15 5.85 10.48
C TRP A 86 5.21 6.71 11.18
N ALA A 87 4.95 8.01 11.37
CA ALA A 87 5.89 8.91 12.01
C ALA A 87 6.19 8.55 13.48
N VAL A 88 5.27 7.84 14.15
CA VAL A 88 5.41 7.45 15.56
C VAL A 88 5.87 6.01 15.74
N VAL A 89 5.92 5.24 14.65
CA VAL A 89 6.28 3.81 14.69
C VAL A 89 7.78 3.69 14.89
N GLN A 90 8.18 2.89 15.88
CA GLN A 90 9.58 2.60 16.15
C GLN A 90 9.96 1.20 15.69
N LYS A 91 11.23 1.04 15.32
CA LYS A 91 11.80 -0.27 15.00
C LYS A 91 11.69 -1.20 16.22
N GLY A 92 11.29 -2.45 15.99
CA GLY A 92 11.12 -3.46 17.03
C GLY A 92 9.72 -3.51 17.66
N GLN A 93 8.82 -2.58 17.32
CA GLN A 93 7.40 -2.71 17.65
C GLN A 93 6.70 -3.67 16.67
N CYS A 94 5.55 -4.20 17.04
CA CYS A 94 4.77 -5.06 16.17
C CYS A 94 3.60 -4.28 15.57
N ALA A 95 3.29 -4.55 14.31
CA ALA A 95 2.27 -3.84 13.58
C ALA A 95 1.45 -4.79 12.69
N GLU A 96 0.16 -4.52 12.62
CA GLU A 96 -0.73 -5.08 11.61
C GLU A 96 -0.78 -4.09 10.44
N VAL A 97 -0.32 -4.53 9.28
CA VAL A 97 -0.08 -3.68 8.12
C VAL A 97 -0.72 -4.29 6.90
N LYS A 98 -1.45 -3.45 6.16
CA LYS A 98 -2.10 -3.83 4.92
C LYS A 98 -1.28 -3.33 3.74
N PHE A 99 -0.64 -4.26 3.03
CA PHE A 99 0.13 -4.01 1.83
C PHE A 99 -0.76 -4.03 0.59
N LEU A 100 -0.62 -3.00 -0.24
CA LEU A 100 -1.39 -2.78 -1.47
C LEU A 100 -0.54 -3.19 -2.67
N PRO A 101 -0.86 -4.30 -3.34
CA PRO A 101 -0.05 -4.80 -4.45
C PRO A 101 -0.23 -3.91 -5.68
N TYR A 102 0.84 -3.77 -6.46
CA TYR A 102 0.69 -3.32 -7.83
C TYR A 102 -0.15 -4.33 -8.61
N PRO A 103 -1.01 -3.84 -9.51
CA PRO A 103 -1.79 -4.74 -10.32
C PRO A 103 -0.91 -5.52 -11.31
N PRO A 104 -1.32 -6.74 -11.70
CA PRO A 104 -0.49 -7.65 -12.50
C PRO A 104 -0.22 -7.16 -13.92
N TRP A 105 -1.05 -6.26 -14.46
CA TRP A 105 -0.81 -5.61 -15.75
C TRP A 105 0.32 -4.57 -15.72
N SER A 106 0.78 -4.17 -14.54
CA SER A 106 1.99 -3.34 -14.37
C SER A 106 3.23 -4.24 -14.38
N LEU A 107 3.62 -4.73 -15.57
CA LEU A 107 4.69 -5.73 -15.75
C LEU A 107 6.03 -5.33 -15.13
N SER A 108 6.35 -4.03 -15.07
CA SER A 108 7.61 -3.55 -14.49
C SER A 108 7.64 -3.59 -12.96
N ARG A 109 6.48 -3.74 -12.31
CA ARG A 109 6.31 -3.69 -10.85
C ARG A 109 5.47 -4.86 -10.33
N SER A 110 5.34 -5.92 -11.13
CA SER A 110 4.59 -7.12 -10.77
C SER A 110 5.22 -7.79 -9.55
N GLY A 111 4.42 -8.11 -8.54
CA GLY A 111 4.90 -8.70 -7.29
C GLY A 111 5.41 -7.71 -6.24
N ALA A 112 5.47 -6.41 -6.57
CA ALA A 112 5.80 -5.36 -5.61
C ALA A 112 4.53 -4.74 -4.99
N TYR A 113 4.73 -4.01 -3.90
CA TYR A 113 3.69 -3.25 -3.22
C TYR A 113 3.94 -1.75 -3.42
N PHE A 114 2.90 -0.99 -3.76
CA PHE A 114 3.02 0.47 -3.90
C PHE A 114 2.69 1.20 -2.61
N GLY A 115 1.96 0.55 -1.72
CA GLY A 115 1.40 1.15 -0.52
C GLY A 115 1.46 0.21 0.65
N ALA A 116 1.77 0.73 1.83
CA ALA A 116 1.52 0.08 3.11
C ALA A 116 0.62 0.96 3.97
N ARG A 117 -0.37 0.37 4.62
CA ARG A 117 -1.28 1.06 5.53
C ARG A 117 -1.20 0.45 6.91
N LEU A 118 -0.91 1.28 7.92
CA LEU A 118 -0.91 0.86 9.31
C LEU A 118 -2.35 0.67 9.81
N ILE A 119 -2.69 -0.56 10.19
CA ILE A 119 -4.00 -0.91 10.76
C ILE A 119 -3.92 -0.85 12.28
N ARG A 120 -2.92 -1.50 12.88
CA ARG A 120 -2.67 -1.52 14.32
C ARG A 120 -1.18 -1.47 14.62
N LEU A 121 -0.84 -0.91 15.78
CA LEU A 121 0.49 -0.88 16.36
C LEU A 121 0.39 -1.37 17.81
N TYR A 122 1.27 -2.27 18.20
CA TYR A 122 1.29 -2.88 19.53
C TYR A 122 2.72 -3.31 19.89
N ASP A 123 2.95 -3.58 21.17
CA ASP A 123 4.22 -4.12 21.61
C ASP A 123 4.33 -5.59 21.20
N CYS A 124 5.50 -5.96 20.67
CA CYS A 124 5.74 -7.35 20.34
C CYS A 124 5.67 -8.21 21.62
N PRO A 125 5.03 -9.39 21.56
CA PRO A 125 5.07 -10.31 22.69
C PRO A 125 6.53 -10.64 23.03
N ALA A 126 6.86 -10.69 24.32
CA ALA A 126 8.18 -11.09 24.77
C ALA A 126 8.51 -12.46 24.16
N LYS A 127 9.61 -12.52 23.40
CA LYS A 127 10.12 -13.79 22.87
C LYS A 127 10.49 -14.66 24.09
N PRO A 128 9.91 -15.87 24.24
CA PRO A 128 10.20 -16.75 25.37
C PRO A 128 11.67 -17.17 25.40
#